data_AF-A0A081K5C5-F1
#
_entry.id   AF-A0A081K5C5-F1
#
_cell.length_a   1.000
_cell.length_b   1.000
_cell.length_c   1.000
_cell.angle_alpha   90.00
_cell.angle_beta   90.00
_cell.angle_gamma   90.00
#
_symmetry.space_group_name_H-M   'P 1'
#
loop_
_entity.id
_entity.type
_entity.pdbx_description
1 polymer ?
#
loop_
_entity_poly.entity_id
_entity_poly.type
_entity_poly.pdbx_seq_one_letter_code
_entity_poly.pdbx_strand_id
1 'polypeptide(L)'
;MNIFEEVLHRLSSKTRIRSLFKDVHAEDLERIISRLNDVLVEKQEARAKDDEKRQKKQESIEAIKQIMADRGVSMNDLGLGNLDLDEVAPKRRRNIQKYTFEYENETGERIKWEGATTGRLPRDFQAYLERTGKKRLDCALEQIAE
;
A
#
# COMPACT_ATOMS: atom_id res chain seq x y z
N MET A 1 16.37 -4.12 -9.78
CA MET A 1 15.74 -2.80 -9.56
C MET A 1 14.71 -2.60 -10.65
N ASN A 2 13.48 -2.21 -10.30
CA ASN A 2 12.40 -2.10 -11.29
C ASN A 2 12.70 -0.90 -12.20
N ILE A 3 12.71 -1.07 -13.53
CA ILE A 3 13.11 -0.02 -14.49
C ILE A 3 12.31 1.26 -14.27
N PHE A 4 11.03 1.09 -13.93
CA PHE A 4 10.12 2.19 -13.61
C PHE A 4 10.57 3.02 -12.39
N GLU A 5 11.06 2.38 -11.33
CA GLU A 5 11.54 3.07 -10.13
C GLU A 5 12.82 3.87 -10.41
N GLU A 6 13.68 3.34 -11.27
CA GLU A 6 14.88 4.06 -11.70
C GLU A 6 14.52 5.30 -12.54
N VAL A 7 13.59 5.16 -13.50
CA VAL A 7 13.08 6.28 -14.31
C VAL A 7 12.43 7.34 -13.42
N LEU A 8 11.58 6.95 -12.46
CA LEU A 8 11.01 7.87 -11.49
C LEU A 8 12.07 8.58 -10.66
N HIS A 9 13.08 7.88 -10.18
CA HIS A 9 14.16 8.47 -9.39
C HIS A 9 14.96 9.52 -10.19
N ARG A 10 15.14 9.30 -11.50
CA ARG A 10 15.79 10.24 -12.42
C ARG A 10 14.90 11.45 -12.75
N LEU A 11 13.59 11.23 -12.87
CA LEU A 11 12.60 12.27 -13.20
C LEU A 11 11.98 12.99 -11.99
N SER A 12 12.34 12.63 -10.75
CA SER A 12 11.72 13.21 -9.54
C SER A 12 12.17 14.63 -9.20
N SER A 13 13.32 15.09 -9.74
CA SER A 13 13.92 16.37 -9.39
C SER A 13 14.32 17.18 -10.63
N LYS A 14 13.98 18.47 -10.62
CA LYS A 14 14.32 19.41 -11.70
C LYS A 14 15.82 19.46 -11.99
N THR A 15 16.67 19.33 -10.96
CA THR A 15 18.13 19.34 -11.12
C THR A 15 18.62 18.09 -11.86
N ARG A 16 18.03 16.92 -11.55
CA ARG A 16 18.38 15.65 -12.23
C ARG A 16 17.87 15.61 -13.66
N ILE A 17 16.64 16.10 -13.89
CA ILE A 17 16.09 16.25 -15.24
C ILE A 17 17.01 17.15 -16.08
N ARG A 18 17.43 18.31 -15.55
CA ARG A 18 18.37 19.19 -16.26
C ARG A 18 19.70 18.50 -16.59
N SER A 19 20.25 17.70 -15.68
CA SER A 19 21.47 16.93 -15.99
C SER A 19 21.24 15.84 -17.02
N LEU A 20 20.07 15.19 -17.01
CA LEU A 20 19.73 14.08 -17.90
C LEU A 20 19.49 14.54 -19.33
N PHE A 21 18.88 15.72 -19.51
CA PHE A 21 18.54 16.28 -20.82
C PHE A 21 19.48 17.43 -21.24
N LYS A 22 20.67 17.53 -20.64
CA LYS A 22 21.61 18.63 -20.90
C LYS A 22 21.99 18.76 -22.38
N ASP A 23 22.17 17.62 -23.05
CA ASP A 23 22.64 17.52 -24.43
C ASP A 23 21.50 17.20 -25.41
N VAL A 24 20.24 17.38 -25.00
CA VAL A 24 19.04 17.07 -25.80
C VAL A 24 18.46 18.36 -26.36
N HIS A 25 18.02 18.34 -27.63
CA HIS A 25 17.37 19.48 -28.26
C HIS A 25 15.96 19.72 -27.71
N ALA A 26 15.51 20.97 -27.75
CA ALA A 26 14.18 21.36 -27.27
C ALA A 26 13.05 20.60 -27.99
N GLU A 27 13.20 20.36 -29.30
CA GLU A 27 12.20 19.63 -30.10
C GLU A 27 12.01 18.17 -29.63
N ASP A 28 13.10 17.49 -29.26
CA ASP A 28 13.03 16.12 -28.72
C ASP A 28 12.34 16.11 -27.36
N LEU A 29 12.59 17.14 -26.53
CA LEU A 29 11.93 17.30 -25.24
C LEU A 29 10.41 17.50 -25.43
N GLU A 30 10.00 18.33 -26.39
CA GLU A 30 8.59 18.56 -26.73
C GLU A 30 7.90 17.27 -27.20
N ARG A 31 8.57 16.48 -28.05
CA ARG A 31 8.05 15.17 -28.50
C ARG A 31 7.87 14.19 -27.34
N ILE A 32 8.82 14.16 -26.39
CA ILE A 32 8.72 13.31 -25.19
C ILE A 32 7.56 13.76 -24.31
N ILE A 33 7.40 15.07 -24.11
CA ILE A 33 6.30 15.65 -23.33
C ILE A 33 4.95 15.29 -23.97
N SER A 34 4.82 15.40 -25.30
CA SER A 34 3.60 15.00 -26.01
C SER A 34 3.22 13.56 -25.73
N ARG A 35 4.16 12.62 -25.88
CA ARG A 35 3.90 11.19 -25.63
C ARG A 35 3.54 10.90 -24.17
N LEU A 36 4.17 11.60 -23.23
CA LEU A 36 3.85 11.45 -21.80
C LEU A 36 2.45 12.00 -21.49
N ASN A 37 2.03 13.08 -22.14
CA ASN A 37 0.68 13.61 -22.02
C ASN A 37 -0.37 12.65 -22.58
N ASP A 38 -0.11 12.02 -23.73
CA ASP A 38 -1.03 11.03 -24.31
C ASP A 38 -1.26 9.86 -23.33
N VAL A 39 -0.17 9.31 -22.76
CA VAL A 39 -0.25 8.25 -21.74
C VAL A 39 -0.97 8.74 -20.47
N LEU A 40 -0.76 10.01 -20.07
CA LEU A 40 -1.44 10.59 -18.92
C LEU A 40 -2.96 10.66 -19.16
N VAL A 41 -3.39 11.09 -20.34
CA VAL A 41 -4.81 11.16 -20.73
C VAL A 41 -5.44 9.76 -20.68
N GLU A 42 -4.80 8.76 -21.27
CA GLU A 42 -5.29 7.37 -21.21
C GLU A 42 -5.49 6.87 -19.78
N LYS A 43 -4.55 7.19 -18.87
CA LYS A 43 -4.65 6.83 -17.44
C LYS A 43 -5.77 7.58 -16.73
N GLN A 44 -5.98 8.85 -17.04
CA GLN A 44 -7.07 9.64 -16.48
C GLN A 44 -8.43 9.14 -16.95
N GLU A 45 -8.58 8.82 -18.24
CA GLU A 45 -9.80 8.23 -18.78
C GLU A 45 -10.11 6.87 -18.16
N ALA A 46 -9.10 6.02 -17.99
CA ALA A 46 -9.27 4.73 -17.32
C ALA A 46 -9.76 4.92 -15.87
N ARG A 47 -9.19 5.88 -15.14
CA ARG A 47 -9.61 6.23 -13.78
C ARG A 47 -11.03 6.80 -13.76
N ALA A 48 -11.36 7.70 -14.67
CA ALA A 48 -12.70 8.28 -14.78
C ALA A 48 -13.76 7.22 -15.06
N LYS A 49 -13.48 6.25 -15.96
CA LYS A 49 -14.38 5.12 -16.21
C LYS A 49 -14.61 4.25 -14.97
N ASP A 50 -13.58 4.05 -14.15
CA ASP A 50 -13.72 3.30 -12.90
C ASP A 50 -14.48 4.09 -11.82
N ASP A 51 -14.27 5.40 -11.75
CA ASP A 51 -14.99 6.28 -10.84
C ASP A 51 -16.47 6.43 -11.26
N GLU A 52 -16.79 6.50 -12.56
CA GLU A 52 -18.15 6.46 -13.08
C GLU A 52 -18.86 5.15 -12.77
N LYS A 53 -18.17 4.00 -12.87
CA LYS A 53 -18.75 2.70 -12.48
C LYS A 53 -19.06 2.67 -10.99
N ARG A 54 -18.22 3.29 -10.15
CA ARG A 54 -18.47 3.40 -8.72
C ARG A 54 -19.65 4.32 -8.43
N GLN A 55 -19.73 5.47 -9.09
CA GLN A 55 -20.85 6.40 -8.97
C GLN A 55 -22.15 5.76 -9.42
N LYS A 56 -22.21 5.11 -10.59
CA LYS A 56 -23.41 4.40 -11.05
C LYS A 56 -23.88 3.31 -10.10
N LYS A 57 -22.94 2.59 -9.48
CA LYS A 57 -23.27 1.61 -8.42
C LYS A 57 -23.85 2.30 -7.19
N GLN A 58 -23.24 3.39 -6.75
CA GLN A 58 -23.72 4.18 -5.62
C GLN A 58 -25.11 4.79 -5.87
N GLU A 59 -25.32 5.39 -7.03
CA GLU A 59 -26.61 5.94 -7.48
C GLU A 59 -27.67 4.84 -7.56
N SER A 60 -27.32 3.66 -8.07
CA SER A 60 -28.25 2.52 -8.10
C SER A 60 -28.62 2.06 -6.69
N ILE A 61 -27.67 2.02 -5.76
CA ILE A 61 -27.91 1.69 -4.35
C ILE A 61 -28.82 2.74 -3.71
N GLU A 62 -28.59 4.02 -3.97
CA GLU A 62 -29.40 5.12 -3.43
C GLU A 62 -30.82 5.13 -4.01
N ALA A 63 -30.98 4.90 -5.31
CA ALA A 63 -32.28 4.76 -5.95
C ALA A 63 -33.07 3.57 -5.38
N ILE A 64 -32.40 2.44 -5.14
CA ILE A 64 -33.01 1.27 -4.50
C ILE A 64 -33.42 1.60 -3.06
N LYS A 65 -32.57 2.31 -2.29
CA LYS A 65 -32.89 2.75 -0.92
C LYS A 65 -34.11 3.68 -0.90
N GLN A 66 -34.24 4.59 -1.86
CA GLN A 66 -35.42 5.46 -1.98
C GLN A 66 -36.69 4.67 -2.29
N ILE A 67 -36.64 3.75 -3.26
CA ILE A 67 -37.79 2.89 -3.61
C ILE A 67 -38.21 2.01 -2.42
N MET A 68 -37.25 1.52 -1.64
CA MET A 68 -37.52 0.75 -0.41
C MET A 68 -38.22 1.62 0.65
N ALA A 69 -37.76 2.85 0.86
CA ALA A 69 -38.37 3.79 1.79
C ALA A 69 -39.81 4.16 1.37
N ASP A 70 -40.06 4.42 0.08
CA ASP A 70 -41.37 4.77 -0.46
C ASP A 70 -42.40 3.63 -0.30
N ARG A 71 -41.94 2.37 -0.37
CA ARG A 71 -42.78 1.20 -0.16
C ARG A 71 -42.94 0.80 1.31
N GLY A 72 -42.31 1.53 2.24
CA GLY A 72 -42.35 1.25 3.67
C GLY A 72 -41.69 -0.07 4.06
N VAL A 73 -40.78 -0.59 3.23
CA VAL A 73 -40.08 -1.86 3.47
C VAL A 73 -38.68 -1.57 4.01
N SER A 74 -38.39 -2.03 5.22
CA SER A 74 -37.05 -1.93 5.81
C SER A 74 -36.14 -3.05 5.30
N MET A 75 -34.81 -2.86 5.30
CA MET A 75 -33.85 -3.95 5.02
C MET A 75 -34.07 -5.18 5.92
N ASN A 76 -34.66 -4.97 7.10
CA ASN A 76 -35.07 -6.03 8.03
C ASN A 76 -36.23 -6.89 7.49
N ASP A 77 -37.21 -6.28 6.81
CA ASP A 77 -38.38 -7.00 6.26
C ASP A 77 -38.03 -7.85 5.03
N LEU A 78 -36.92 -7.53 4.36
CA LEU A 78 -36.39 -8.32 3.24
C LEU A 78 -35.54 -9.51 3.69
N GLY A 79 -35.43 -9.77 5.00
CA GLY A 79 -34.55 -10.80 5.55
C GLY A 79 -33.05 -10.48 5.40
N LEU A 80 -32.71 -9.24 5.06
CA LEU A 80 -31.35 -8.74 4.86
C LEU A 80 -30.83 -7.95 6.07
N GLY A 81 -31.53 -7.99 7.21
CA GLY A 81 -31.17 -7.29 8.45
C GLY A 81 -29.79 -7.59 9.03
N ASN A 82 -29.13 -8.65 8.55
CA ASN A 82 -27.76 -9.01 8.94
C ASN A 82 -26.70 -8.57 7.91
N LEU A 83 -27.08 -7.94 6.79
CA LEU A 83 -26.15 -7.29 5.88
C LEU A 83 -26.06 -5.81 6.26
N ASP A 84 -25.29 -5.54 7.30
CA ASP A 84 -24.81 -4.21 7.60
C ASP A 84 -23.92 -3.74 6.43
N LEU A 85 -24.52 -3.02 5.48
CA LEU A 85 -23.82 -2.46 4.32
C LEU A 85 -22.82 -1.35 4.72
N ASP A 86 -22.86 -0.92 5.99
CA ASP A 86 -21.96 0.05 6.60
C ASP A 86 -20.81 -0.60 7.42
N GLU A 87 -20.75 -1.93 7.55
CA GLU A 87 -19.56 -2.59 8.05
C GLU A 87 -18.47 -2.58 6.96
N VAL A 88 -17.77 -1.44 6.87
CA VAL A 88 -16.36 -1.45 6.48
C VAL A 88 -15.68 -2.38 7.48
N ALA A 89 -15.53 -3.65 7.10
CA ALA A 89 -14.95 -4.70 7.92
C ALA A 89 -13.76 -4.10 8.69
N PRO A 90 -13.83 -4.03 10.04
CA PRO A 90 -12.80 -3.35 10.80
C PRO A 90 -11.49 -4.02 10.43
N LYS A 91 -10.56 -3.25 9.85
CA LYS A 91 -9.19 -3.71 9.55
C LYS A 91 -8.73 -4.48 10.77
N ARG A 92 -8.61 -5.81 10.67
CA ARG A 92 -8.12 -6.67 11.74
C ARG A 92 -6.89 -5.98 12.31
N ARG A 93 -7.01 -5.43 13.52
CA ARG A 93 -5.84 -4.92 14.25
C ARG A 93 -4.97 -6.16 14.43
N ARG A 94 -3.90 -6.25 13.65
CA ARG A 94 -2.92 -7.33 13.82
C ARG A 94 -2.46 -7.24 15.26
N ASN A 95 -2.66 -8.31 16.02
CA ASN A 95 -2.23 -8.38 17.41
C ASN A 95 -0.69 -8.21 17.40
N ILE A 96 -0.22 -7.05 17.83
CA ILE A 96 1.21 -6.74 17.84
C ILE A 96 1.78 -7.39 19.09
N GLN A 97 2.24 -8.63 18.97
CA GLN A 97 2.94 -9.29 20.06
C GLN A 97 4.38 -8.77 20.12
N LYS A 98 4.80 -8.34 21.31
CA LYS A 98 6.17 -7.92 21.59
C LYS A 98 6.95 -9.15 22.07
N TYR A 99 8.17 -9.31 21.58
CA TYR A 99 9.06 -10.41 21.93
C TYR A 99 10.46 -9.88 22.21
N THR A 100 11.19 -10.57 23.08
CA THR A 100 12.64 -10.40 23.23
C THR A 100 13.33 -11.34 22.25
N PHE A 101 14.06 -10.79 21.29
CA PHE A 101 14.87 -11.54 20.31
C PHE A 101 16.33 -11.55 20.74
N GLU A 102 17.02 -12.69 20.58
CA GLU A 102 18.48 -12.78 20.72
C GLU A 102 19.10 -13.03 19.35
N TYR A 103 20.09 -12.21 18.98
CA TYR A 103 20.83 -12.39 17.74
C TYR A 103 22.32 -12.06 17.93
N GLU A 104 23.13 -12.60 17.02
CA GLU A 104 24.58 -12.39 17.02
C GLU A 104 24.94 -11.29 16.03
N ASN A 105 25.64 -10.25 16.50
CA ASN A 105 26.05 -9.15 15.64
C ASN A 105 27.25 -9.54 14.74
N GLU A 106 27.60 -8.68 13.78
CA GLU A 106 28.76 -8.88 12.90
C GLU A 106 30.09 -9.02 13.68
N THR A 107 30.13 -8.48 14.90
CA THR A 107 31.25 -8.57 15.85
C THR A 107 31.25 -9.82 16.74
N GLY A 108 30.28 -10.74 16.59
CA GLY A 108 30.19 -11.98 17.37
C GLY A 108 29.57 -11.83 18.77
N GLU A 109 29.09 -10.64 19.12
CA GLU A 109 28.42 -10.38 20.40
C GLU A 109 26.93 -10.76 20.34
N ARG A 110 26.44 -11.41 21.41
CA ARG A 110 25.03 -11.76 21.57
C ARG A 110 24.26 -10.54 22.09
N ILE A 111 23.43 -9.97 21.24
CA ILE A 111 22.60 -8.81 21.56
C ILE A 111 21.17 -9.28 21.77
N LYS A 112 20.57 -8.82 22.88
CA LYS A 112 19.14 -8.97 23.16
C LYS A 112 18.41 -7.71 22.70
N TRP A 113 17.39 -7.89 21.86
CA TRP A 113 16.59 -6.81 21.32
C TRP A 113 15.11 -7.06 21.55
N GLU A 114 14.44 -6.10 22.16
CA GLU A 114 12.99 -6.12 22.36
C GLU A 114 12.31 -5.49 21.15
N GLY A 115 11.46 -6.27 20.47
CA GLY A 115 10.85 -5.87 19.22
C GLY A 115 9.45 -6.43 19.02
N ALA A 116 8.69 -5.80 18.13
CA ALA A 116 7.38 -6.29 17.73
C ALA A 116 7.49 -7.27 16.53
N THR A 117 6.62 -8.29 16.48
CA THR A 117 6.55 -9.22 15.33
C THR A 117 6.17 -8.52 14.02
N THR A 118 5.56 -7.33 14.10
CA THR A 118 5.21 -6.46 12.97
C THR A 118 5.86 -5.10 13.17
N GLY A 119 6.83 -4.75 12.32
CA GLY A 119 7.53 -3.47 12.41
C GLY A 119 8.85 -3.44 11.64
N ARG A 120 9.58 -2.34 11.78
CA ARG A 120 10.92 -2.15 11.21
C ARG A 120 11.93 -2.94 12.05
N LEU A 121 12.71 -3.80 11.40
CA LEU A 121 13.77 -4.57 12.05
C LEU A 121 15.05 -3.71 12.14
N PRO A 122 15.85 -3.85 13.22
CA PRO A 122 17.21 -3.36 13.25
C PRO A 122 18.01 -3.94 12.09
N ARG A 123 18.88 -3.11 11.50
CA ARG A 123 19.73 -3.49 10.35
C ARG A 123 20.56 -4.73 10.67
N ASP A 124 21.10 -4.76 11.88
CA ASP A 124 21.88 -5.84 12.48
C ASP A 124 21.10 -7.16 12.55
N PHE A 125 19.86 -7.12 13.03
CA PHE A 125 18.99 -8.29 13.08
C PHE A 125 18.58 -8.76 11.68
N GLN A 126 18.34 -7.84 10.76
CA GLN A 126 18.05 -8.18 9.37
C GLN A 126 19.26 -8.88 8.71
N ALA A 127 20.47 -8.37 8.91
CA ALA A 127 21.70 -9.00 8.42
C ALA A 127 21.90 -10.39 9.03
N TYR A 128 21.59 -10.59 10.32
CA TYR A 128 21.61 -11.89 10.96
C TYR A 128 20.61 -12.89 10.36
N LEU A 129 19.37 -12.45 10.10
CA LEU A 129 18.33 -13.29 9.47
C LEU A 129 18.70 -13.65 8.03
N GLU A 130 19.26 -12.72 7.27
CA GLU A 130 19.76 -12.98 5.90
C GLU A 130 20.94 -13.96 5.92
N ARG A 131 21.85 -13.86 6.90
CA ARG A 131 23.01 -14.76 7.05
C ARG A 131 22.63 -16.17 7.48
N THR A 132 21.64 -16.31 8.37
CA THR A 132 21.30 -17.61 8.99
C THR A 132 20.09 -18.30 8.35
N GLY A 133 19.31 -17.59 7.52
CA GLY A 133 18.10 -18.12 6.90
C GLY A 133 16.97 -18.46 7.88
N LYS A 134 17.10 -18.07 9.16
CA LYS A 134 16.12 -18.35 10.22
C LYS A 134 14.91 -17.44 10.07
N LYS A 135 13.72 -17.92 10.49
CA LYS A 135 12.54 -17.06 10.53
C LYS A 135 12.59 -16.20 11.80
N ARG A 136 12.00 -15.01 11.73
CA ARG A 136 11.97 -14.03 12.84
C ARG A 136 11.51 -14.67 14.17
N LEU A 137 10.51 -15.55 14.09
CA LEU A 137 9.92 -16.25 15.24
C LEU A 137 10.85 -17.30 15.85
N ASP A 138 11.84 -17.82 15.12
CA ASP A 138 12.79 -18.81 15.63
C ASP A 138 13.85 -18.19 16.56
N CYS A 139 14.00 -16.86 16.53
CA CYS A 139 14.91 -16.09 17.39
C CYS A 139 14.20 -15.41 18.56
N ALA A 140 12.88 -15.60 18.71
CA ALA A 140 12.11 -15.06 19.82
C ALA A 140 12.29 -15.94 21.06
N LEU A 141 12.77 -15.37 22.16
CA LEU A 141 12.97 -16.08 23.43
C LEU A 141 11.71 -16.02 24.30
N GLU A 142 11.25 -14.81 24.63
CA GLU A 142 10.12 -14.61 25.54
C GLU A 142 9.11 -13.66 24.90
N GLN A 143 7.83 -14.00 25.03
CA GLN A 143 6.75 -13.08 24.72
C GLN A 143 6.69 -12.05 25.84
N ILE A 144 6.92 -10.79 25.50
CA ILE A 144 6.64 -9.68 26.39
C ILE A 144 5.11 -9.53 26.38
N ALA A 145 4.47 -10.20 27.32
CA ALA A 145 3.05 -10.00 27.59
C ALA A 145 2.90 -8.62 28.26
N GLU A 146 2.12 -7.75 27.63
CA GLU A 146 1.61 -6.51 28.24
C GLU A 146 0.29 -6.81 28.96
#